data_AF-A0A352RYE7-F1
#
_entry.id   AF-A0A352RYE7-F1
#
_cell.length_a   1.000
_cell.length_b   1.000
_cell.length_c   1.000
_cell.angle_alpha   90.00
_cell.angle_beta   90.00
_cell.angle_gamma   90.00
#
_symmetry.space_group_name_H-M   'P 1'
#
loop_
_entity.id
_entity.type
_entity.pdbx_description
1 polymer ?
#
loop_
_entity_poly.entity_id
_entity_poly.type
_entity_poly.pdbx_seq_one_letter_code
_entity_poly.pdbx_strand_id
1 'polypeptide(L)'
;MRAMAWTPDWRPASGDICVNRRYSEEQIRMYLEEAAKGVPVRELCARYGFSDASFYGWRAKYGSKVRQHDPSDSRRLRQLEEENARLKSMLADALLKLELLRNR
;
A
#
# COMPACT_ATOMS: atom_id res chain seq x y z
N MET A 1 -3.78 -11.82 28.89
CA MET A 1 -3.30 -10.99 27.77
C MET A 1 -3.30 -11.81 26.50
N ARG A 2 -4.28 -11.63 25.61
CA ARG A 2 -4.25 -12.18 24.24
C ARG A 2 -5.15 -11.34 23.34
N ALA A 3 -4.54 -10.90 22.25
CA ALA A 3 -5.01 -10.19 21.05
C ALA A 3 -6.51 -9.81 20.98
N MET A 4 -6.77 -8.51 20.80
CA MET A 4 -8.00 -7.99 20.21
C MET A 4 -8.10 -8.46 18.75
N ALA A 5 -8.67 -9.64 18.53
CA ALA A 5 -9.09 -10.08 17.21
C ALA A 5 -10.37 -9.31 16.83
N TRP A 6 -10.20 -8.12 16.28
CA TRP A 6 -11.30 -7.37 15.68
C TRP A 6 -11.63 -7.99 14.32
N THR A 7 -12.42 -9.06 14.31
CA THR A 7 -13.05 -9.59 13.09
C THR A 7 -14.56 -9.48 13.22
N PRO A 8 -15.18 -8.42 12.69
CA PRO A 8 -16.61 -8.43 12.44
C PRO A 8 -16.90 -9.53 11.42
N ASP A 9 -17.74 -10.50 11.80
CA ASP A 9 -18.25 -11.58 10.96
C ASP A 9 -19.19 -11.02 9.88
N TRP A 10 -18.61 -10.40 8.86
CA TRP A 10 -19.35 -9.94 7.71
C TRP A 10 -18.64 -10.40 6.44
N ARG A 11 -19.08 -11.57 5.93
CA ARG A 11 -18.72 -12.06 4.60
C ARG A 11 -19.84 -11.63 3.64
N PRO A 12 -19.65 -10.59 2.81
CA PRO A 12 -20.70 -10.20 1.88
C PRO A 12 -20.93 -11.32 0.86
N ALA A 13 -22.18 -11.75 0.69
CA ALA A 13 -22.57 -12.57 -0.44
C ALA A 13 -22.21 -11.82 -1.73
N SER A 14 -21.58 -12.50 -2.68
CA SER A 14 -20.85 -11.93 -3.83
C SER A 14 -21.69 -11.10 -4.84
N GLY A 15 -22.89 -10.63 -4.49
CA GLY A 15 -23.79 -9.86 -5.35
C GLY A 15 -24.02 -8.39 -4.98
N ASP A 16 -23.77 -7.96 -3.73
CA ASP A 16 -24.24 -6.65 -3.24
C ASP A 16 -23.11 -5.65 -2.92
N ILE A 17 -21.98 -5.73 -3.62
CA ILE A 17 -20.97 -4.67 -3.52
C ILE A 17 -21.37 -3.57 -4.50
N CYS A 18 -22.24 -2.66 -4.07
CA CYS A 18 -22.64 -1.50 -4.84
C CYS A 18 -21.45 -0.54 -5.01
N VAL A 19 -20.55 -0.86 -5.96
CA VAL A 19 -19.61 0.09 -6.55
C VAL A 19 -20.45 1.08 -7.36
N ASN A 20 -21.06 2.03 -6.64
CA ASN A 20 -21.73 3.15 -7.24
C ASN A 20 -20.69 3.88 -8.10
N ARG A 21 -20.99 4.07 -9.38
CA ARG A 21 -20.17 4.72 -10.42
C ARG A 21 -19.81 6.19 -10.10
N ARG A 22 -20.12 6.66 -8.89
CA ARG A 22 -19.93 8.04 -8.39
C ARG A 22 -18.55 8.32 -7.79
N TYR A 23 -17.78 7.30 -7.40
CA TYR A 23 -16.48 7.49 -6.76
C TYR A 23 -15.35 6.85 -7.57
N SER A 24 -14.27 7.61 -7.81
CA SER A 24 -13.08 7.11 -8.49
C SER A 24 -12.25 6.19 -7.57
N GLU A 25 -11.39 5.36 -8.14
CA GLU A 25 -10.53 4.45 -7.37
C GLU A 25 -9.56 5.25 -6.47
N GLU A 26 -9.12 6.42 -6.91
CA GLU A 26 -8.27 7.34 -6.15
C GLU A 26 -9.01 7.91 -4.94
N GLN A 27 -10.27 8.33 -5.12
CA GLN A 27 -11.11 8.84 -4.03
C GLN A 27 -11.35 7.75 -2.97
N ILE A 28 -11.66 6.52 -3.41
CA ILE A 28 -11.84 5.39 -2.50
C ILE A 28 -10.55 5.12 -1.71
N ARG A 29 -9.38 5.19 -2.36
CA ARG A 29 -8.08 5.01 -1.70
C ARG A 29 -7.84 6.10 -0.64
N MET A 30 -8.15 7.36 -0.94
CA MET A 30 -8.03 8.48 -0.01
C MET A 30 -8.90 8.27 1.24
N TYR A 31 -10.16 7.85 1.07
CA TYR A 31 -11.05 7.60 2.21
C TYR A 31 -10.55 6.44 3.09
N LEU A 32 -10.01 5.38 2.48
CA LEU A 32 -9.41 4.26 3.22
C LEU A 32 -8.14 4.69 3.98
N GLU A 33 -7.35 5.60 3.42
CA GLU A 33 -6.17 6.16 4.07
C GLU A 33 -6.53 7.07 5.25
N GLU A 34 -7.52 7.94 5.11
CA GLU A 34 -8.02 8.76 6.23
C GLU A 34 -8.53 7.90 7.39
N ALA A 35 -9.23 6.81 7.08
CA ALA A 35 -9.64 5.84 8.10
C ALA A 35 -8.43 5.13 8.74
N ALA A 36 -7.39 4.82 7.97
CA ALA A 36 -6.15 4.23 8.49
C ALA A 36 -5.37 5.19 9.39
N LYS A 37 -5.47 6.51 9.17
CA LYS A 37 -4.93 7.57 10.03
C LYS A 37 -5.73 7.76 11.34
N GLY A 38 -6.83 7.03 11.52
CA GLY A 38 -7.61 7.02 12.76
C GLY A 38 -8.88 7.86 12.72
N VAL A 39 -9.28 8.40 11.55
CA VAL A 39 -10.56 9.11 11.42
C VAL A 39 -11.71 8.08 11.50
N PRO A 40 -12.74 8.31 12.34
CA PRO A 40 -13.85 7.38 12.47
C PRO A 40 -14.66 7.29 11.17
N VAL A 41 -14.98 6.07 10.75
CA VAL A 41 -15.72 5.80 9.50
C VAL A 41 -17.05 6.56 9.42
N ARG A 42 -17.74 6.72 10.54
CA ARG A 42 -19.00 7.49 10.62
C ARG A 42 -18.84 8.95 10.20
N GLU A 43 -17.70 9.56 10.55
CA GLU A 43 -17.40 10.93 10.15
C GLU A 43 -17.09 11.01 8.66
N LEU A 44 -16.36 10.03 8.12
CA LEU A 44 -16.09 9.94 6.69
C LEU A 44 -17.37 9.75 5.88
N CYS A 45 -18.30 8.92 6.38
CA CYS A 45 -19.62 8.71 5.78
C CYS A 45 -20.43 10.02 5.75
N ALA A 46 -20.41 10.81 6.82
CA ALA A 46 -21.10 12.09 6.89
C ALA A 46 -20.46 13.16 5.98
N ARG A 47 -19.12 13.18 5.88
CA ARG A 47 -18.37 14.15 5.07
C ARG A 47 -18.46 13.89 3.57
N TYR A 48 -18.37 12.63 3.16
CA TYR A 48 -18.24 12.25 1.75
C TYR A 48 -19.49 11.58 1.16
N GLY A 49 -20.52 11.36 1.99
CA GLY A 49 -21.85 10.93 1.54
C GLY A 49 -21.94 9.48 1.09
N PHE A 50 -21.12 8.59 1.65
CA PHE A 50 -21.19 7.14 1.41
C PHE A 50 -21.65 6.39 2.67
N SER A 51 -22.21 5.18 2.48
CA SER A 51 -22.65 4.34 3.59
C SER A 51 -21.52 3.51 4.18
N ASP A 52 -21.65 3.12 5.45
CA ASP A 52 -20.71 2.22 6.13
C ASP A 52 -20.49 0.92 5.33
N ALA A 53 -21.56 0.37 4.75
CA ALA A 53 -21.50 -0.85 3.94
C ALA A 53 -20.58 -0.70 2.71
N SER A 54 -20.65 0.45 2.01
CA SER A 54 -19.77 0.76 0.88
C SER A 54 -18.32 0.87 1.32
N PHE A 55 -18.05 1.49 2.47
CA PHE A 55 -16.70 1.60 3.03
C PHE A 55 -16.08 0.24 3.32
N TYR A 56 -16.82 -0.65 3.98
CA TYR A 56 -16.31 -2.00 4.27
C TYR A 56 -16.17 -2.86 3.00
N GLY A 57 -17.05 -2.68 2.01
CA GLY A 57 -16.91 -3.28 0.68
C GLY A 57 -15.64 -2.82 -0.05
N TRP A 58 -15.32 -1.52 0.02
CA TRP A 58 -14.08 -0.98 -0.52
C TRP A 58 -12.85 -1.46 0.24
N ARG A 59 -12.93 -1.59 1.57
CA ARG A 59 -11.85 -2.14 2.39
C ARG A 59 -11.52 -3.59 1.99
N ALA A 60 -12.53 -4.41 1.70
CA ALA A 60 -12.32 -5.77 1.23
C ALA A 60 -11.66 -5.83 -0.17
N LYS A 61 -12.04 -4.92 -1.07
CA LYS A 61 -11.57 -4.90 -2.47
C LYS A 61 -10.22 -4.19 -2.67
N TYR A 62 -9.99 -3.09 -1.97
CA TYR A 62 -8.85 -2.19 -2.14
C TYR A 62 -7.91 -2.17 -0.93
N GLY A 63 -8.32 -2.68 0.23
CA GLY A 63 -7.48 -2.69 1.44
C GLY A 63 -6.19 -3.51 1.31
N SER A 64 -6.13 -4.48 0.40
CA SER A 64 -4.88 -5.16 0.02
C SER A 64 -4.00 -4.32 -0.91
N LYS A 65 -4.62 -3.50 -1.78
CA LYS A 65 -3.94 -2.63 -2.75
C LYS A 65 -3.42 -1.33 -2.14
N VAL A 66 -4.03 -0.80 -1.08
CA VAL A 66 -3.59 0.45 -0.42
C VAL A 66 -2.18 0.34 0.16
N ARG A 67 -1.72 -0.88 0.47
CA ARG A 67 -0.36 -1.11 0.96
C ARG A 67 0.71 -1.07 -0.14
N GLN A 68 0.29 -1.08 -1.40
CA GLN A 68 1.17 -1.04 -2.55
C GLN A 68 0.86 0.26 -3.31
N HIS A 69 1.76 1.24 -3.15
CA HIS A 69 2.19 2.11 -4.25
C HIS A 69 1.50 3.49 -4.41
N ASP A 70 2.17 4.52 -3.92
CA ASP A 70 2.26 5.79 -4.64
C ASP A 70 3.12 5.57 -5.92
N PRO A 71 2.62 5.92 -7.12
CA PRO A 71 3.40 5.88 -8.36
C PRO A 71 4.73 6.65 -8.33
N SER A 72 4.84 7.65 -7.48
CA SER A 72 6.10 8.37 -7.25
C SER A 72 7.13 7.51 -6.51
N ASP A 73 6.68 6.79 -5.47
CA ASP A 73 7.53 5.97 -4.62
C ASP A 73 8.12 4.79 -5.36
N SER A 74 7.36 4.17 -6.27
CA SER A 74 7.87 3.04 -7.04
C SER A 74 8.88 3.42 -8.10
N ARG A 75 8.74 4.61 -8.69
CA ARG A 75 9.73 5.14 -9.63
C ARG A 75 11.04 5.45 -8.92
N ARG A 76 10.95 6.09 -7.75
CA ARG A 76 12.11 6.36 -6.89
C ARG A 76 12.75 5.07 -6.40
N LEU A 77 11.95 4.07 -6.02
CA LEU A 77 12.43 2.77 -5.57
C LEU A 77 13.22 2.05 -6.67
N ARG A 78 12.71 2.00 -7.91
CA ARG A 78 13.43 1.40 -9.04
C ARG A 78 14.75 2.12 -9.34
N GLN A 79 14.77 3.45 -9.29
CA GLN A 79 16.01 4.21 -9.47
C GLN A 79 17.05 3.88 -8.40
N LEU A 80 16.63 3.84 -7.13
CA LEU A 80 17.53 3.47 -6.03
C LEU A 80 18.02 2.03 -6.14
N GLU A 81 17.18 1.10 -6.60
CA GLU A 81 17.58 -0.30 -6.85
C GLU A 81 18.64 -0.40 -7.96
N GLU A 82 18.47 0.35 -9.06
CA GLU A 82 19.43 0.38 -10.17
C GLU A 82 20.77 1.00 -9.77
N GLU A 83 20.75 2.11 -9.02
CA GLU A 83 21.97 2.71 -8.46
C GLU A 83 22.68 1.75 -7.49
N ASN A 84 21.93 1.08 -6.63
CA ASN A 84 22.49 0.10 -5.69
C ASN A 84 23.17 -1.06 -6.43
N ALA A 85 22.57 -1.55 -7.51
CA ALA A 85 23.15 -2.59 -8.34
C ALA A 85 24.47 -2.13 -9.01
N ARG A 86 24.50 -0.92 -9.58
CA ARG A 86 25.73 -0.34 -10.16
C ARG A 86 26.84 -0.17 -9.11
N LEU A 87 26.51 0.39 -7.95
CA LEU A 87 27.47 0.60 -6.87
C LEU A 87 28.04 -0.73 -6.35
N LYS A 88 27.20 -1.76 -6.21
CA LYS A 88 27.66 -3.11 -5.84
C LYS A 88 28.60 -3.71 -6.87
N SER A 89 28.33 -3.54 -8.17
CA SER A 89 29.24 -4.00 -9.23
C SER A 89 30.59 -3.30 -9.15
N MET A 90 30.60 -1.97 -9.03
CA MET A 90 31.84 -1.20 -8.93
C MET A 90 32.65 -1.56 -7.67
N LEU A 91 31.96 -1.81 -6.56
CA LEU A 91 32.60 -2.27 -5.32
C LEU A 91 33.24 -3.64 -5.50
N ALA A 92 32.54 -4.59 -6.13
CA ALA A 92 33.10 -5.91 -6.43
C ALA A 92 34.35 -5.81 -7.31
N ASP A 93 34.32 -5.00 -8.35
CA ASP A 93 35.48 -4.77 -9.23
C ASP A 93 36.66 -4.13 -8.49
N ALA A 94 36.38 -3.17 -7.60
CA ALA A 94 37.42 -2.55 -6.77
C ALA A 94 38.04 -3.53 -5.78
N LEU A 95 37.22 -4.38 -5.14
CA LEU A 95 37.68 -5.42 -4.23
C LEU A 95 38.56 -6.45 -4.95
N LEU A 96 38.16 -6.89 -6.16
CA LEU A 96 38.97 -7.79 -6.98
C LEU A 96 40.34 -7.17 -7.32
N LYS A 97 40.38 -5.87 -7.68
CA LYS A 97 41.64 -5.17 -7.95
C LYS A 97 42.53 -5.09 -6.71
N LEU A 98 41.96 -4.80 -5.54
CA LEU A 98 42.70 -4.78 -4.28
C LEU A 98 43.27 -6.16 -3.93
N GLU A 99 42.51 -7.22 -4.16
CA GLU A 99 42.95 -8.58 -3.90
C GLU A 99 44.10 -9.01 -4.84
N LEU A 100 44.02 -8.66 -6.11
CA LEU A 100 45.12 -8.87 -7.08
C LEU A 100 46.39 -8.12 -6.69
N LEU A 101 46.27 -6.92 -6.12
CA LEU A 101 47.41 -6.12 -5.65
C LEU A 101 47.98 -6.63 -4.33
N ARG A 102 47.14 -7.20 -3.46
CA ARG A 102 47.54 -7.76 -2.16
C ARG A 102 48.23 -9.14 -2.31
N ASN A 103 47.86 -9.91 -3.34
CA ASN A 103 48.43 -11.24 -3.61
C ASN A 103 49.65 -11.20 -4.55
N ARG A 104 50.36 -10.07 -4.61
CA ARG A 104 51.67 -9.90 -5.22
C ARG A 104 52.74 -9.81 -4.13
#